data_AF-A0AA51CCW6-F1
#
_entry.id   AF-A0AA51CCW6-F1
#
_cell.length_a   1.000
_cell.length_b   1.000
_cell.length_c   1.000
_cell.angle_alpha   90.00
_cell.angle_beta   90.00
_cell.angle_gamma   90.00
#
_symmetry.space_group_name_H-M   'P 1'
#
loop_
_entity.id
_entity.type
_entity.pdbx_description
1 polymer ?
#
loop_
_entity_poly.entity_id
_entity_poly.type
_entity_poly.pdbx_seq_one_letter_code
_entity_poly.pdbx_strand_id
1 'polypeptide(L)'
;MKQSISRKELCGYLNLLRETMTDGRNFPPSHVRFFDSRSFYYYFSKCPCGSETVEEVLMQMEPCIPLAITEESLQLFLSAYKKEDSPYLAHSFLESSKADFLLLVRHAANDDDKWQAVMTLCEGLRQKNLS
;
A
#
# COMPACT_ATOMS: atom_id res chain seq x y z
N MET A 1 -0.22 -22.14 5.48
CA MET A 1 0.56 -21.81 4.26
C MET A 1 0.40 -20.33 4.02
N LYS A 2 1.47 -19.52 4.05
CA LYS A 2 1.38 -18.12 3.62
C LYS A 2 1.05 -18.15 2.12
N GLN A 3 -0.15 -17.71 1.74
CA GLN A 3 -0.48 -17.50 0.34
C GLN A 3 0.46 -16.40 -0.17
N SER A 4 1.35 -16.76 -1.08
CA SER A 4 2.22 -15.80 -1.73
C SER A 4 1.79 -15.66 -3.16
N ILE A 5 1.51 -14.42 -3.56
CA ILE A 5 1.28 -14.09 -4.96
C ILE A 5 2.55 -14.34 -5.78
N SER A 6 2.38 -14.70 -7.05
CA SER A 6 3.47 -14.85 -8.01
C SER A 6 4.06 -13.51 -8.41
N ARG A 7 5.27 -13.53 -8.98
CA ARG A 7 5.88 -12.31 -9.56
C ARG A 7 4.98 -11.66 -10.61
N LYS A 8 4.29 -12.47 -11.44
CA LYS A 8 3.40 -11.96 -12.49
C LYS A 8 2.21 -11.21 -11.89
N GLU A 9 1.60 -11.76 -10.85
CA GLU A 9 0.49 -11.14 -10.13
C GLU A 9 0.95 -9.85 -9.43
N LEU A 10 2.08 -9.89 -8.71
CA LEU A 10 2.65 -8.69 -8.06
C LEU A 10 2.90 -7.57 -9.08
N CYS A 11 3.54 -7.88 -10.20
CA CYS A 11 3.78 -6.89 -11.26
C CYS A 11 2.47 -6.34 -11.83
N GLY A 12 1.45 -7.20 -11.99
CA GLY A 12 0.12 -6.80 -12.45
C GLY A 12 -0.51 -5.78 -11.49
N TYR A 13 -0.53 -6.09 -10.20
CA TYR A 13 -1.06 -5.20 -9.17
C TYR A 13 -0.30 -3.87 -9.07
N LEU A 14 1.04 -3.90 -9.13
CA LEU A 14 1.85 -2.69 -9.12
C LEU A 14 1.53 -1.78 -10.30
N ASN A 15 1.42 -2.34 -11.52
CA ASN A 15 1.07 -1.56 -12.70
C ASN A 15 -0.36 -0.99 -12.62
N LEU A 16 -1.33 -1.78 -12.13
CA LEU A 16 -2.69 -1.29 -11.89
C LEU A 16 -2.69 -0.11 -10.91
N LEU A 17 -1.94 -0.22 -9.80
CA LEU A 17 -1.79 0.90 -8.86
C LEU A 17 -1.12 2.10 -9.51
N ARG A 18 -0.08 1.91 -10.34
CA ARG A 18 0.58 3.00 -11.09
C ARG A 18 -0.42 3.75 -11.97
N GLU A 19 -1.23 3.02 -12.73
CA GLU A 19 -2.27 3.60 -13.61
C GLU A 19 -3.33 4.34 -12.78
N THR A 20 -3.85 3.70 -11.73
CA THR A 20 -4.86 4.30 -10.84
C THR A 20 -4.35 5.59 -10.18
N MET A 21 -3.09 5.62 -9.74
CA MET A 21 -2.48 6.76 -9.05
C MET A 21 -2.03 7.89 -9.99
N THR A 22 -2.03 7.66 -11.31
CA THR A 22 -1.70 8.66 -12.33
C THR A 22 -2.93 9.15 -13.10
N ASP A 23 -4.04 8.42 -13.07
CA ASP A 23 -5.30 8.86 -13.65
C ASP A 23 -5.87 10.06 -12.87
N GLY A 24 -5.83 11.24 -13.49
CA GLY A 24 -6.35 12.47 -12.92
C GLY A 24 -7.84 12.42 -12.58
N ARG A 25 -8.62 11.50 -13.15
CA ARG A 25 -10.05 11.32 -12.83
C ARG A 25 -10.26 10.71 -11.44
N ASN A 26 -9.26 9.99 -10.93
CA ASN A 26 -9.29 9.43 -9.58
C ASN A 26 -8.90 10.45 -8.52
N PHE A 27 -8.51 11.67 -8.90
CA PHE A 27 -8.15 12.71 -7.94
C PHE A 27 -9.33 13.66 -7.72
N PRO A 28 -9.53 14.15 -6.48
CA PRO A 28 -10.52 15.16 -6.25
C PRO A 28 -10.12 16.46 -6.97
N PRO A 29 -11.06 17.39 -7.18
CA PRO A 29 -10.77 18.69 -7.77
C PRO A 29 -9.60 19.39 -7.06
N SER A 30 -8.82 20.19 -7.80
CA SER A 30 -7.57 20.82 -7.31
C SER A 30 -7.70 21.71 -6.07
N HIS A 31 -8.92 22.15 -5.73
CA HIS A 31 -9.22 22.94 -4.53
C HIS A 31 -9.50 22.08 -3.29
N VAL A 32 -9.69 20.77 -3.46
CA VAL A 32 -9.83 19.81 -2.36
C VAL A 32 -8.44 19.37 -1.92
N ARG A 33 -8.17 19.43 -0.62
CA ARG A 33 -6.92 18.98 -0.02
C ARG A 33 -7.21 17.89 1.00
N PHE A 34 -6.34 16.88 1.01
CA PHE A 34 -6.31 15.89 2.08
C PHE A 34 -5.70 16.53 3.33
N PHE A 35 -6.34 16.29 4.47
CA PHE A 35 -5.91 16.86 5.76
C PHE A 35 -4.66 16.14 6.29
N ASP A 36 -4.66 14.81 6.17
CA ASP A 36 -3.57 13.92 6.57
C ASP A 36 -3.46 12.72 5.60
N SER A 37 -2.42 11.90 5.79
CA SER A 37 -2.19 10.68 5.00
C SER A 37 -3.35 9.68 5.11
N ARG A 38 -4.06 9.64 6.24
CA ARG A 38 -5.24 8.78 6.41
C ARG A 38 -6.39 9.21 5.54
N SER A 39 -6.73 10.51 5.52
CA SER A 39 -7.78 11.05 4.66
C SER A 39 -7.48 10.80 3.18
N PHE A 40 -6.20 10.82 2.80
CA PHE A 40 -5.74 10.40 1.48
C PHE A 40 -6.00 8.91 1.24
N TYR A 41 -5.57 8.03 2.15
CA TYR A 41 -5.80 6.59 2.02
C TYR A 41 -7.30 6.26 1.99
N TYR A 42 -8.11 6.80 2.88
CA TYR A 42 -9.56 6.56 2.94
C TYR A 42 -10.27 6.92 1.63
N TYR A 43 -9.83 7.98 0.96
CA TYR A 43 -10.36 8.37 -0.32
C TYR A 43 -9.92 7.39 -1.42
N PHE A 44 -8.61 7.13 -1.54
CA PHE A 44 -8.07 6.30 -2.61
C PHE A 44 -8.41 4.82 -2.46
N SER A 45 -8.54 4.32 -1.23
CA SER A 45 -8.83 2.90 -0.94
C SER A 45 -10.11 2.41 -1.61
N LYS A 46 -11.07 3.32 -1.84
CA LYS A 46 -12.35 3.03 -2.49
C LYS A 46 -12.37 3.32 -4.00
N CYS A 47 -11.28 3.86 -4.56
CA CYS A 47 -11.19 4.09 -6.00
C CYS A 47 -11.14 2.75 -6.75
N PRO A 48 -11.81 2.65 -7.92
CA PRO A 48 -11.66 1.51 -8.81
C PRO A 48 -10.20 1.33 -9.24
N CYS A 49 -9.72 0.09 -9.22
CA CYS A 49 -8.38 -0.34 -9.59
C CYS A 49 -8.51 -1.65 -10.39
N GLY A 50 -8.77 -1.53 -11.69
CA GLY A 50 -9.17 -2.69 -12.51
C GLY A 50 -10.59 -3.15 -12.16
N SER A 51 -10.76 -4.44 -11.85
CA SER A 51 -12.03 -5.03 -11.39
C SER A 51 -12.25 -4.97 -9.88
N GLU A 52 -11.24 -4.50 -9.14
CA GLU A 52 -11.22 -4.41 -7.68
C GLU A 52 -11.10 -2.95 -7.25
N THR A 53 -11.04 -2.71 -5.95
CA THR A 53 -10.67 -1.42 -5.35
C THR A 53 -9.18 -1.37 -5.03
N VAL A 54 -8.64 -0.16 -4.83
CA VAL A 54 -7.24 0.01 -4.35
C VAL A 54 -7.01 -0.75 -3.04
N GLU A 55 -7.97 -0.74 -2.11
CA GLU A 55 -7.87 -1.49 -0.85
C GLU A 55 -7.69 -2.99 -1.08
N GLU A 56 -8.54 -3.57 -1.93
CA GLU A 56 -8.49 -5.01 -2.26
C GLU A 56 -7.15 -5.37 -2.90
N VAL A 57 -6.68 -4.59 -3.87
CA VAL A 57 -5.37 -4.79 -4.49
C VAL A 57 -4.23 -4.71 -3.45
N LEU A 58 -4.27 -3.71 -2.55
CA LEU A 58 -3.26 -3.60 -1.49
C LEU A 58 -3.30 -4.79 -0.52
N MET A 59 -4.49 -5.32 -0.18
CA MET A 59 -4.65 -6.52 0.65
C MET A 59 -4.08 -7.77 -0.02
N GLN A 60 -4.24 -7.93 -1.34
CA GLN A 60 -3.64 -9.05 -2.08
C GLN A 60 -2.10 -9.00 -2.06
N MET A 61 -1.53 -7.80 -2.06
CA MET A 61 -0.10 -7.58 -2.05
C MET A 61 0.50 -7.64 -0.64
N GLU A 62 -0.29 -7.32 0.39
CA GLU A 62 0.11 -7.17 1.79
C GLU A 62 1.04 -8.28 2.30
N PRO A 63 0.84 -9.59 2.01
CA PRO A 63 1.73 -10.64 2.48
C PRO A 63 3.19 -10.56 1.98
N CYS A 64 3.47 -9.77 0.94
CA CYS A 64 4.74 -9.83 0.21
C CYS A 64 5.41 -8.48 -0.11
N ILE A 65 4.79 -7.37 0.25
CA ILE A 65 5.33 -6.01 0.02
C ILE A 65 5.52 -5.26 1.35
N PRO A 66 6.18 -4.09 1.38
CA PRO A 66 6.57 -3.41 2.63
C PRO A 66 5.38 -2.81 3.42
N LEU A 67 4.15 -3.04 2.98
CA LEU A 67 2.93 -2.83 3.78
C LEU A 67 2.83 -3.81 4.94
N ALA A 68 3.53 -4.95 4.84
CA ALA A 68 3.68 -5.92 5.90
C ALA A 68 4.54 -5.34 7.03
N ILE A 69 3.92 -4.50 7.86
CA ILE A 69 4.19 -4.65 9.29
C ILE A 69 3.82 -6.10 9.57
N THR A 70 4.82 -6.97 9.73
CA THR A 70 4.54 -8.38 10.08
C THR A 70 3.67 -8.38 11.32
N GLU A 71 2.81 -9.38 11.50
CA GLU A 71 1.99 -9.44 12.72
C GLU A 71 2.86 -9.35 13.97
N GLU A 72 4.08 -9.92 13.94
CA GLU A 72 5.09 -9.73 14.99
C GLU A 72 5.54 -8.27 15.16
N SER A 73 5.87 -7.57 14.07
CA SER A 73 6.26 -6.15 14.13
C SER A 73 5.11 -5.29 14.66
N LEU A 74 3.88 -5.60 14.25
CA LEU A 74 2.68 -4.90 14.68
C LEU A 74 2.45 -5.13 16.17
N GLN A 75 2.46 -6.39 16.62
CA GLN A 75 2.34 -6.75 18.03
C GLN A 75 3.45 -6.12 18.88
N LEU A 76 4.68 -6.03 18.37
CA LEU A 76 5.79 -5.37 19.06
C LEU A 76 5.57 -3.86 19.19
N PHE A 77 5.09 -3.19 18.14
CA PHE A 77 4.69 -1.77 18.22
C PHE A 77 3.51 -1.56 19.18
N LEU A 78 2.52 -2.45 19.15
CA LEU A 78 1.34 -2.41 19.99
C LEU A 78 1.64 -2.71 21.46
N SER A 79 2.71 -3.46 21.75
CA SER A 79 3.17 -3.72 23.11
C SER A 79 3.66 -2.47 23.84
N ALA A 80 4.03 -1.42 23.11
CA ALA A 80 4.42 -0.13 23.67
C ALA A 80 3.22 0.73 24.13
N TYR A 81 1.99 0.36 23.78
CA TYR A 81 0.77 1.09 24.10
C TYR A 81 -0.09 0.38 25.14
N LYS A 82 -0.92 1.15 25.84
CA LYS A 82 -1.90 0.59 26.78
C LYS A 82 -2.95 -0.23 26.02
N LYS A 83 -3.41 -1.32 26.63
CA LYS A 83 -4.27 -2.36 26.02
C LYS A 83 -5.57 -1.81 25.38
N GLU A 84 -6.04 -0.65 25.83
CA GLU A 84 -7.27 0.02 25.36
C GLU A 84 -7.05 0.83 24.07
N ASP A 85 -5.86 1.40 23.84
CA ASP A 85 -5.54 2.21 22.64
C ASP A 85 -4.94 1.36 21.51
N SER A 86 -4.51 0.14 21.83
CA SER A 86 -3.72 -0.73 20.96
C SER A 86 -4.41 -1.05 19.61
N PRO A 87 -5.68 -1.47 19.53
CA PRO A 87 -6.31 -1.79 18.24
C PRO A 87 -6.48 -0.57 17.32
N TYR A 88 -6.85 0.58 17.87
CA TYR A 88 -7.03 1.82 17.11
C TYR A 88 -5.70 2.30 16.52
N LEU A 89 -4.63 2.27 17.33
CA LEU A 89 -3.30 2.67 16.89
C LEU A 89 -2.72 1.70 15.85
N ALA A 90 -3.02 0.41 15.97
CA ALA A 90 -2.65 -0.60 14.97
C ALA A 90 -3.21 -0.25 13.59
N HIS A 91 -4.51 0.00 13.53
CA HIS A 91 -5.20 0.34 12.29
C HIS A 91 -4.72 1.68 11.75
N SER A 92 -4.59 2.70 12.59
CA SER A 92 -4.08 4.02 12.16
C SER A 92 -2.67 3.93 11.56
N PHE A 93 -1.81 3.05 12.09
CA PHE A 93 -0.45 2.87 11.60
C PHE A 93 -0.42 2.11 10.27
N LEU A 94 -1.24 1.06 10.13
CA LEU A 94 -1.41 0.33 8.87
C LEU A 94 -1.94 1.23 7.75
N GLU A 95 -2.98 2.03 8.03
CA GLU A 95 -3.53 3.00 7.08
C GLU A 95 -2.48 4.03 6.64
N SER A 96 -1.68 4.53 7.58
CA SER A 96 -0.60 5.47 7.27
C SER A 96 0.48 4.83 6.38
N SER A 97 0.84 3.57 6.66
CA SER A 97 1.81 2.83 5.84
C SER A 97 1.29 2.58 4.42
N LYS A 98 -0.01 2.26 4.28
CA LYS A 98 -0.68 2.13 2.98
C LYS A 98 -0.73 3.46 2.22
N ALA A 99 -1.00 4.56 2.92
CA ALA A 99 -0.97 5.90 2.35
C ALA A 99 0.43 6.25 1.80
N ASP A 100 1.48 6.02 2.59
CA ASP A 100 2.87 6.31 2.21
C ASP A 100 3.30 5.50 0.99
N PHE A 101 2.89 4.24 0.91
CA PHE A 101 3.15 3.41 -0.26
C PHE A 101 2.45 3.93 -1.53
N LEU A 102 1.17 4.32 -1.42
CA LEU A 102 0.44 4.91 -2.55
C LEU A 102 1.07 6.23 -3.02
N LEU A 103 1.58 7.05 -2.09
CA LEU A 103 2.34 8.27 -2.41
C LEU A 103 3.66 7.94 -3.12
N LEU A 104 4.39 6.93 -2.65
CA LEU A 104 5.61 6.44 -3.32
C LEU A 104 5.30 5.99 -4.76
N VAL A 105 4.25 5.19 -4.95
CA VAL A 105 3.79 4.77 -6.28
C VAL A 105 3.53 5.99 -7.16
N ARG A 106 2.75 6.96 -6.68
CA ARG A 106 2.45 8.20 -7.43
C ARG A 106 3.71 8.99 -7.80
N HIS A 107 4.64 9.15 -6.86
CA HIS A 107 5.88 9.90 -7.10
C HIS A 107 6.83 9.20 -8.09
N ALA A 108 6.86 7.87 -8.08
CA ALA A 108 7.64 7.08 -9.01
C ALA A 108 6.94 6.87 -10.36
N ALA A 109 5.61 6.99 -10.43
CA ALA A 109 4.83 6.55 -11.59
C ALA A 109 5.16 7.26 -12.92
N ASN A 110 5.68 8.49 -12.88
CA ASN A 110 6.02 9.24 -14.10
C ASN A 110 7.50 9.15 -14.49
N ASP A 111 8.31 8.41 -13.73
CA ASP A 111 9.74 8.25 -13.93
C ASP A 111 10.06 6.75 -14.02
N ASP A 112 10.38 6.28 -15.22
CA ASP A 112 10.53 4.85 -15.47
C ASP A 112 11.69 4.22 -14.67
N ASP A 113 12.77 4.96 -14.42
CA ASP A 113 13.89 4.47 -13.61
C ASP A 113 13.46 4.30 -12.15
N LYS A 114 12.75 5.31 -11.60
CA LYS A 114 12.17 5.21 -10.25
C LYS A 114 11.13 4.10 -10.17
N TRP A 115 10.31 3.93 -11.21
CA TRP A 115 9.31 2.86 -11.25
C TRP A 115 9.96 1.48 -11.25
N GLN A 116 10.99 1.26 -12.07
CA GLN A 116 11.73 0.01 -12.07
C GLN A 116 12.41 -0.27 -10.72
N ALA A 117 12.88 0.76 -10.02
CA ALA A 117 13.40 0.61 -8.67
C ALA A 117 12.31 0.16 -7.67
N VAL A 118 11.10 0.72 -7.72
CA VAL A 118 9.95 0.29 -6.90
C VAL A 118 9.58 -1.16 -7.18
N MET A 119 9.49 -1.54 -8.46
CA MET A 119 9.20 -2.91 -8.88
C MET A 119 10.24 -3.91 -8.37
N THR A 120 11.53 -3.56 -8.48
CA THR A 120 12.66 -4.38 -8.01
C THR A 120 12.63 -4.54 -6.50
N LEU A 121 12.34 -3.47 -5.75
CA LEU A 121 12.24 -3.49 -4.30
C LEU A 121 11.08 -4.40 -3.84
N CYS A 122 9.91 -4.28 -4.46
CA CYS A 122 8.74 -5.10 -4.12
C CYS A 122 8.99 -6.58 -4.43
N GLU A 123 9.62 -6.90 -5.56
CA GLU A 123 10.00 -8.28 -5.90
C GLU A 123 11.04 -8.84 -4.91
N GLY A 124 12.03 -8.04 -4.50
CA GLY A 124 13.02 -8.45 -3.50
C GLY A 124 12.38 -8.75 -2.14
N LEU A 125 11.37 -7.96 -1.73
CA LEU A 125 10.61 -8.22 -0.51
C LEU A 125 9.73 -9.47 -0.62
N ARG A 126 9.08 -9.68 -1.77
CA ARG A 126 8.29 -10.89 -2.05
C ARG A 126 9.16 -12.15 -1.90
N GLN A 127 10.39 -12.12 -2.43
CA GLN A 127 11.33 -13.23 -2.31
C GLN A 127 11.76 -13.48 -0.86
N LYS A 128 12.04 -12.43 -0.07
CA LYS A 128 12.41 -12.53 1.35
C LYS A 128 11.28 -13.06 2.23
N ASN A 129 10.03 -12.72 1.92
CA ASN A 129 8.87 -13.17 2.70
C ASN A 129 8.43 -14.60 2.34
N LEU A 130 8.95 -15.13 1.23
CA LEU A 130 8.77 -16.52 0.77
C LEU A 130 9.80 -17.51 1.35
N SER A 131 10.98 -17.01 1.72
CA SER A 131 12.05 -17.78 2.38
C SER A 131 11.81 -17.93 3.87
#